data_AF-A0A8T6UPP9-F1
#
_entry.id   AF-A0A8T6UPP9-F1
#
_cell.length_a   1.000
_cell.length_b   1.000
_cell.length_c   1.000
_cell.angle_alpha   90.00
_cell.angle_beta   90.00
_cell.angle_gamma   90.00
#
_symmetry.space_group_name_H-M   'P 1'
#
loop_
_entity.id
_entity.type
_entity.pdbx_description
1 polymer ?
#
loop_
_entity_poly.entity_id
_entity_poly.type
_entity_poly.pdbx_seq_one_letter_code
_entity_poly.pdbx_strand_id
1 'polypeptide(L)' 'TDVSNEIGMIAVQGPSAEETLQKITETDLSTIGRFNIAKIVTSGFEIFAARTGYTGEDGFELYII' A
#
# COMPACT_ATOMS: atom_id res chain seq x y z
N THR A 1 -8.70 20.21 2.96
CA THR A 1 -9.98 19.92 3.64
C THR A 1 -9.82 18.61 4.39
N ASP A 2 -10.66 18.32 5.38
CA ASP A 2 -10.73 16.98 5.95
C ASP A 2 -11.41 16.03 4.95
N VAL A 3 -10.82 14.85 4.75
CA VAL A 3 -11.26 13.81 3.81
C VAL A 3 -11.40 12.44 4.48
N SER A 4 -11.38 12.40 5.82
CA SER A 4 -11.30 11.15 6.59
C SER A 4 -12.46 10.19 6.33
N ASN A 5 -13.65 10.69 6.01
CA ASN A 5 -14.83 9.87 5.68
C ASN A 5 -14.87 9.38 4.22
N GLU A 6 -13.98 9.90 3.37
CA GLU A 6 -13.92 9.61 1.94
C GLU A 6 -12.83 8.57 1.63
N ILE A 7 -11.81 8.45 2.48
CA ILE A 7 -10.65 7.59 2.24
C ILE A 7 -10.70 6.34 3.13
N GLY A 8 -10.73 5.17 2.50
CA GLY A 8 -10.49 3.89 3.17
C GLY A 8 -8.99 3.63 3.34
N MET A 9 -8.58 3.07 4.48
CA MET A 9 -7.19 2.67 4.70
C MET A 9 -7.08 1.19 5.09
N ILE A 10 -6.22 0.44 4.41
CA ILE A 10 -5.92 -0.97 4.71
C ILE A 10 -4.42 -1.14 4.91
N ALA A 11 -4.00 -1.70 6.04
CA ALA A 11 -2.61 -2.06 6.28
C ALA A 11 -2.38 -3.55 5.98
N VAL A 12 -1.46 -3.84 5.06
CA VAL A 12 -1.00 -5.21 4.75
C VAL A 12 0.41 -5.35 5.32
N GLN A 13 0.59 -6.23 6.31
CA GLN A 13 1.80 -6.27 7.14
C GLN A 13 2.30 -7.71 7.31
N GLY A 14 3.62 -7.89 7.32
CA GLY A 14 4.29 -9.16 7.55
C GLY A 14 5.41 -9.43 6.55
N PRO A 15 6.25 -10.45 6.81
CA PRO A 15 7.43 -10.75 5.98
C PRO A 15 7.10 -11.13 4.52
N SER A 16 5.84 -11.49 4.23
CA SER A 16 5.35 -11.82 2.89
C SER A 16 4.40 -10.75 2.33
N ALA A 17 4.31 -9.56 2.94
CA ALA A 17 3.38 -8.51 2.53
C ALA A 17 3.63 -8.04 1.09
N GLU A 18 4.88 -7.75 0.73
CA GLU A 18 5.25 -7.36 -0.64
C GLU A 18 4.86 -8.45 -1.65
N GLU A 19 5.32 -9.68 -1.45
CA GLU A 19 5.03 -10.80 -2.37
C GLU A 19 3.52 -11.07 -2.51
N THR A 20 2.77 -10.96 -1.40
CA THR A 20 1.33 -11.22 -1.41
C THR A 20 0.57 -10.11 -2.12
N LEU A 21 0.89 -8.84 -1.83
CA LEU A 21 0.25 -7.69 -2.46
C LEU A 21 0.60 -7.58 -3.94
N GLN A 22 1.82 -7.95 -4.34
CA GLN A 22 2.27 -7.93 -5.72
C GLN A 22 1.42 -8.82 -6.62
N LYS A 23 0.84 -9.92 -6.11
CA LYS A 23 0.00 -10.87 -6.88
C LYS A 23 -1.24 -10.23 -7.51
N ILE A 24 -1.70 -9.12 -6.93
CA ILE A 24 -2.88 -8.38 -7.39
C ILE A 24 -2.53 -6.96 -7.84
N THR A 25 -1.24 -6.61 -7.91
CA THR A 25 -0.78 -5.25 -8.19
C THR A 25 0.05 -5.23 -9.48
N GLU A 26 -0.27 -4.31 -10.39
CA GLU A 26 0.43 -4.16 -11.67
C GLU A 26 1.76 -3.43 -11.52
N THR A 27 1.84 -2.47 -10.59
CA THR A 27 3.05 -1.73 -10.26
C THR A 27 4.05 -2.62 -9.53
N ASP A 28 5.34 -2.51 -9.86
CA ASP A 28 6.43 -3.18 -9.12
C ASP A 28 6.62 -2.53 -7.74
N LEU A 29 6.16 -3.22 -6.70
CA LEU A 29 6.19 -2.74 -5.31
C LEU A 29 7.60 -2.68 -4.74
N SER A 30 8.56 -3.43 -5.30
CA SER A 30 9.96 -3.40 -4.85
C SER A 30 10.62 -2.05 -5.09
N THR A 31 10.08 -1.26 -6.04
CA THR A 31 10.54 0.11 -6.34
C THR A 31 10.14 1.12 -5.27
N ILE A 32 9.17 0.78 -4.41
CA ILE A 32 8.70 1.64 -3.33
C ILE A 32 9.55 1.34 -2.09
N GLY A 33 10.51 2.24 -1.82
CA GLY A 33 11.33 2.17 -0.61
C GLY A 33 10.56 2.45 0.68
N ARG A 34 11.10 2.01 1.82
CA ARG A 34 10.54 2.29 3.15
C ARG A 34 10.36 3.79 3.38
N PHE A 35 9.22 4.19 3.95
CA PHE A 35 8.80 5.59 4.13
C PHE A 35 8.57 6.39 2.84
N ASN A 36 8.51 5.72 1.68
CA ASN A 36 8.02 6.33 0.45
C ASN A 36 6.55 5.96 0.20
N ILE A 37 5.91 6.78 -0.63
CA ILE A 37 4.55 6.58 -1.12
C ILE A 37 4.55 6.65 -2.64
N ALA A 38 3.78 5.79 -3.27
CA ALA A 38 3.56 5.82 -4.71
C ALA A 38 2.09 5.57 -5.05
N LYS A 39 1.69 6.04 -6.22
CA LYS A 39 0.43 5.65 -6.83
C LYS A 39 0.62 4.30 -7.50
N ILE A 40 -0.27 3.35 -7.22
CA ILE A 40 -0.22 1.99 -7.76
C ILE A 40 -1.55 1.61 -8.38
N VAL A 41 -1.54 0.63 -9.26
CA VAL A 41 -2.75 -0.04 -9.76
C VAL A 41 -2.83 -1.43 -9.14
N THR A 42 -3.83 -1.67 -8.29
CA THR A 42 -4.07 -2.97 -7.65
C THR A 42 -5.52 -3.39 -7.80
N SER A 43 -5.75 -4.64 -8.21
CA SER A 43 -7.06 -5.18 -8.56
C SER A 43 -7.84 -4.30 -9.56
N GLY A 44 -7.14 -3.59 -10.45
CA GLY A 44 -7.73 -2.65 -11.42
C GLY A 44 -8.10 -1.27 -10.86
N PHE A 45 -7.79 -0.98 -9.60
CA PHE A 45 -8.05 0.32 -8.96
C PHE A 45 -6.75 1.10 -8.78
N GLU A 46 -6.79 2.39 -9.07
CA GLU A 46 -5.70 3.31 -8.81
C GLU A 46 -5.78 3.83 -7.38
N ILE A 47 -4.77 3.54 -6.57
CA ILE A 47 -4.72 3.90 -5.15
C ILE A 47 -3.34 4.43 -4.76
N PHE A 48 -3.19 4.93 -3.54
CA PHE A 48 -1.86 5.19 -2.97
C PHE A 48 -1.41 4.04 -2.09
N ALA A 49 -0.14 3.68 -2.19
CA ALA A 49 0.51 2.72 -1.30
C ALA A 49 1.75 3.37 -0.66
N ALA A 50 1.78 3.44 0.66
CA ALA A 50 2.94 3.85 1.44
C ALA A 50 3.61 2.61 2.04
N ARG A 51 4.94 2.49 1.93
CA ARG A 51 5.70 1.40 2.58
C ARG A 51 6.02 1.76 4.02
N THR A 52 4.96 1.80 4.80
CA THR A 52 4.89 2.18 6.22
C THR A 52 4.14 1.09 7.00
N GLY A 53 4.19 1.15 8.33
CA GLY A 53 3.61 0.11 9.17
C GLY A 53 3.79 0.35 10.66
N TYR A 54 3.01 -0.40 11.45
CA TYR A 54 2.98 -0.31 12.92
C TYR A 54 3.42 -1.61 13.61
N THR A 55 3.80 -2.64 12.86
CA THR A 55 4.11 -3.98 13.39
C THR A 55 5.61 -4.22 13.59
N GLY A 56 6.47 -3.40 12.98
CA GLY A 56 7.93 -3.63 12.91
C GLY A 56 8.35 -4.56 11.76
N GLU A 57 7.40 -5.22 11.12
CA GLU A 57 7.60 -6.01 9.91
C GLU A 57 7.54 -5.13 8.65
N ASP A 58 7.89 -5.71 7.49
CA ASP A 58 7.62 -5.07 6.20
C ASP A 58 6.12 -4.99 5.91
N GLY A 59 5.73 -4.07 5.03
CA GLY A 59 4.34 -3.90 4.67
C GLY A 59 4.01 -2.56 4.03
N PHE A 60 2.73 -2.43 3.66
CA PHE A 60 2.17 -1.26 2.99
C PHE A 60 0.88 -0.79 3.68
N GLU A 61 0.69 0.53 3.73
CA GLU A 61 -0.58 1.18 4.03
C GLU A 61 -1.20 1.65 2.71
N LEU A 62 -2.38 1.10 2.38
CA LEU A 62 -3.12 1.34 1.16
C LEU A 62 -4.23 2.36 1.43
N TYR A 63 -4.24 3.47 0.68
CA TYR A 63 -5.25 4.52 0.77
C TYR A 63 -6.13 4.49 -0.48
N ILE A 64 -7.38 4.10 -0.29
CA ILE A 64 -8.39 3.89 -1.33
C ILE A 64 -9.30 5.12 -1.34
N ILE A 65 -9.45 5.73 -2.52
CA ILE A 65 -10.26 6.93 -2.78
C ILE A 65 -11.52 6.52 -3.54
#